data_AF-A0A434L878-F1
#
_entry.id   AF-A0A434L878-F1
#
_cell.length_a   1.000
_cell.length_b   1.000
_cell.length_c   1.000
_cell.angle_alpha   90.00
_cell.angle_beta   90.00
_cell.angle_gamma   90.00
#
_symmetry.space_group_name_H-M   'P 1'
#
loop_
_entity.id
_entity.type
_entity.pdbx_description
1 polymer ?
#
loop_
_entity_poly.entity_id
_entity_poly.type
_entity_poly.pdbx_seq_one_letter_code
_entity_poly.pdbx_strand_id
1 'polypeptide(L)'
;AYMLPYGFYLRAMFYNKKLFQEAGVAEPPKTMDEFVAASEKVSKLPGKYGYCLRGGPGGLNGWIMFGATMAGSNKFFNDDGTSTMNSEGWIKGLTWVVDLYKKGLAPKDSVNWGFNEIVAGFYTGNCAMLDQDPDALIAIAERMKPEDYGVTT
;
A
#
# COMPACT_ATOMS: atom_id res chain seq x y z
N ALA A 1 -18.91 -11.65 -22.82
CA ALA A 1 -18.57 -12.91 -22.14
C ALA A 1 -19.47 -13.06 -20.93
N TYR A 2 -19.96 -14.27 -20.64
CA TYR A 2 -20.70 -14.58 -19.41
C TYR A 2 -19.79 -15.37 -18.48
N MET A 3 -19.65 -14.95 -17.23
CA MET A 3 -18.77 -15.54 -16.22
C MET A 3 -19.54 -15.71 -14.91
N LEU A 4 -19.30 -16.81 -14.20
CA LEU A 4 -19.80 -17.02 -12.84
C LEU A 4 -18.70 -16.61 -11.83
N PRO A 5 -18.89 -15.54 -11.03
CA PRO A 5 -17.91 -15.14 -10.03
C PRO A 5 -17.73 -16.25 -8.98
N TYR A 6 -16.48 -16.68 -8.76
CA TYR A 6 -16.15 -17.69 -7.74
C TYR A 6 -15.84 -17.06 -6.38
N GLY A 7 -15.22 -15.88 -6.36
CA GLY A 7 -14.85 -15.18 -5.13
C GLY A 7 -14.46 -13.73 -5.40
N PHE A 8 -14.39 -12.94 -4.32
CA PHE A 8 -13.97 -11.55 -4.34
C PHE A 8 -12.65 -11.39 -3.60
N TYR A 9 -11.74 -10.61 -4.19
CA TYR A 9 -10.52 -10.17 -3.54
C TYR A 9 -10.75 -8.74 -3.06
N LEU A 10 -10.63 -8.52 -1.75
CA LEU A 10 -10.70 -7.20 -1.13
C LEU A 10 -9.31 -6.83 -0.66
N ARG A 11 -8.80 -5.67 -1.09
CA ARG A 11 -7.56 -5.14 -0.51
C ARG A 11 -7.88 -4.52 0.84
N ALA A 12 -7.03 -4.81 1.82
CA ALA A 12 -7.04 -4.19 3.13
C ALA A 12 -5.64 -3.65 3.44
N MET A 13 -5.56 -2.73 4.40
CA MET A 13 -4.31 -2.24 4.94
C MET A 13 -3.94 -3.06 6.16
N PHE A 14 -2.83 -3.79 6.05
CA PHE A 14 -2.16 -4.46 7.15
C PHE A 14 -1.15 -3.49 7.77
N TYR A 15 -1.16 -3.35 9.10
CA TYR A 15 -0.20 -2.51 9.82
C TYR A 15 0.54 -3.27 10.92
N ASN A 16 1.82 -2.96 11.09
CA ASN A 16 2.68 -3.54 12.13
C ASN A 16 2.56 -2.70 13.40
N LYS A 17 1.86 -3.25 14.41
CA LYS A 17 1.55 -2.55 15.68
C LYS A 17 2.81 -2.19 16.47
N LYS A 18 3.85 -3.04 16.43
CA LYS A 18 5.13 -2.78 17.10
C LYS A 18 5.84 -1.57 16.49
N LEU A 19 5.97 -1.53 15.16
CA LEU A 19 6.58 -0.38 14.49
C LEU A 19 5.76 0.90 14.68
N PHE A 20 4.44 0.80 14.70
CA PHE A 20 3.56 1.93 15.01
C PHE A 20 3.81 2.46 16.42
N GLN A 21 3.86 1.58 17.42
CA GLN A 21 4.15 1.93 18.80
C GLN A 21 5.54 2.57 18.96
N GLU A 22 6.58 1.96 18.37
CA GLU A 22 7.96 2.47 18.38
C GLU A 22 8.05 3.87 17.73
N ALA A 23 7.27 4.11 16.67
CA ALA A 23 7.25 5.37 15.94
C ALA A 23 6.30 6.43 16.54
N GLY A 24 5.54 6.11 17.60
CA GLY A 24 4.53 7.02 18.17
C GLY A 24 3.35 7.29 17.23
N VAL A 25 2.93 6.27 16.48
CA VAL A 25 1.71 6.26 15.67
C VAL A 25 0.63 5.52 16.46
N ALA A 26 -0.38 6.25 16.94
CA ALA A 26 -1.40 5.70 17.84
C ALA A 26 -2.43 4.82 17.11
N GLU A 27 -2.85 5.24 15.92
CA GLU A 27 -3.95 4.62 15.18
C GLU A 27 -3.55 4.42 13.70
N PRO A 28 -4.11 3.40 13.02
CA PRO A 28 -3.96 3.26 11.57
C PRO A 28 -4.50 4.50 10.83
N PRO A 29 -3.79 4.96 9.78
CA PRO A 29 -4.22 6.12 9.01
C PRO A 29 -5.54 5.86 8.28
N LYS A 30 -6.42 6.86 8.25
CA LYS A 30 -7.72 6.85 7.58
C LYS A 30 -7.75 7.75 6.34
N THR A 31 -6.74 8.60 6.19
CA THR A 31 -6.58 9.48 5.03
C THR A 31 -5.21 9.33 4.40
N MET A 32 -5.06 9.77 3.15
CA MET A 32 -3.79 9.74 2.43
C MET A 32 -2.72 10.61 3.10
N ASP A 33 -3.12 11.73 3.72
CA ASP A 33 -2.21 12.61 4.46
C ASP A 33 -1.76 11.97 5.78
N GLU A 34 -2.68 11.32 6.50
CA GLU A 34 -2.34 10.52 7.69
C GLU A 34 -1.42 9.36 7.34
N PHE A 35 -1.60 8.73 6.17
CA PHE A 35 -0.74 7.65 5.70
C PHE A 35 0.70 8.14 5.49
N VAL A 36 0.86 9.30 4.84
CA VAL A 36 2.18 9.92 4.67
C VAL A 36 2.78 10.28 6.03
N ALA A 37 2.01 10.89 6.93
CA ALA A 37 2.49 11.26 8.26
C ALA A 37 2.92 10.05 9.10
N ALA A 38 2.15 8.96 9.08
CA ALA A 38 2.51 7.70 9.72
C ALA A 38 3.78 7.11 9.09
N SER A 39 3.88 7.15 7.77
CA SER A 39 5.06 6.69 7.05
C SER A 39 6.32 7.47 7.44
N GLU A 40 6.23 8.80 7.52
CA GLU A 40 7.32 9.68 7.94
C GLU A 40 7.76 9.41 9.37
N LYS A 41 6.82 9.15 10.29
CA LYS A 41 7.14 8.77 11.67
C LYS A 41 7.90 7.44 11.73
N VAL A 42 7.42 6.41 11.02
CA VAL A 42 8.08 5.10 10.98
C VAL A 42 9.45 5.18 10.33
N SER A 43 9.59 5.92 9.24
CA SER A 43 10.87 6.07 8.53
C SER A 43 11.95 6.85 9.30
N LYS A 44 11.62 7.44 10.46
CA LYS A 44 12.62 7.98 11.40
C LYS A 44 13.29 6.90 12.25
N LEU A 45 12.70 5.71 12.36
CA LEU A 45 13.31 4.57 13.02
C LEU A 45 14.44 4.02 12.12
N PRO A 46 15.64 3.74 12.68
CA PRO A 46 16.78 3.28 11.89
C PRO A 46 16.47 2.02 11.07
N GLY A 47 16.60 2.12 9.75
CA GLY A 47 16.42 0.99 8.83
C GLY A 47 14.97 0.51 8.68
N LYS A 48 13.98 1.32 9.07
CA LYS A 48 12.55 1.03 8.93
C LYS A 48 11.90 1.98 7.93
N TYR A 49 10.78 1.55 7.36
CA TYR A 49 10.07 2.30 6.34
C TYR A 49 8.56 2.31 6.60
N GLY A 50 7.91 3.42 6.25
CA GLY A 50 6.46 3.53 6.37
C GLY A 50 5.70 2.48 5.57
N TYR A 51 6.06 2.30 4.30
CA TYR A 51 5.25 1.56 3.34
C TYR A 51 6.02 0.46 2.62
N CYS A 52 5.43 -0.73 2.55
CA CYS A 52 5.87 -1.87 1.77
C CYS A 52 5.47 -1.70 0.30
N LEU A 53 6.10 -0.75 -0.39
CA LEU A 53 5.78 -0.42 -1.78
C LEU A 53 6.06 -1.61 -2.72
N ARG A 54 5.09 -1.93 -3.57
CA ARG A 54 5.25 -2.90 -4.66
C ARG A 54 5.64 -2.17 -5.94
N GLY A 55 6.93 -2.07 -6.22
CA GLY A 55 7.42 -1.39 -7.43
C GLY A 55 7.62 -2.31 -8.63
N GLY A 56 7.80 -3.61 -8.37
CA GLY A 56 8.10 -4.62 -9.38
C GLY A 56 6.84 -5.36 -9.89
N PRO A 57 6.95 -6.66 -10.20
CA PRO A 57 5.86 -7.43 -10.80
C PRO A 57 4.54 -7.30 -10.03
N GLY A 58 3.47 -6.87 -10.71
CA GLY A 58 2.14 -6.65 -10.13
C GLY A 58 1.94 -5.31 -9.40
N GLY A 59 2.92 -4.41 -9.41
CA GLY A 59 2.82 -3.07 -8.80
C GLY A 59 1.73 -2.19 -9.42
N LEU A 60 1.45 -2.35 -10.72
CA LEU A 60 0.43 -1.58 -11.44
C LEU A 60 -0.94 -1.58 -10.74
N ASN A 61 -1.34 -2.70 -10.14
CA ASN A 61 -2.62 -2.82 -9.44
C ASN A 61 -2.73 -1.83 -8.26
N GLY A 62 -1.65 -1.67 -7.49
CA GLY A 62 -1.61 -0.71 -6.39
C GLY A 62 -1.59 0.74 -6.89
N TRP A 63 -0.81 1.02 -7.93
CA TRP A 63 -0.68 2.38 -8.49
C TRP A 63 -2.01 2.87 -9.07
N ILE A 64 -2.73 2.00 -9.78
CA ILE A 64 -4.07 2.30 -10.29
C ILE A 64 -5.05 2.55 -9.14
N MET A 65 -4.98 1.76 -8.07
CA MET A 65 -5.87 1.93 -6.92
C MET A 65 -5.67 3.29 -6.22
N PHE A 66 -4.42 3.71 -6.00
CA PHE A 66 -4.13 5.04 -5.44
C PHE A 66 -4.51 6.16 -6.42
N GLY A 67 -4.28 5.97 -7.72
CA GLY A 67 -4.74 6.86 -8.80
C GLY A 67 -6.25 7.09 -8.76
N ALA A 68 -7.03 6.00 -8.78
CA ALA A 68 -8.48 6.04 -8.75
C ALA A 68 -9.03 6.66 -7.45
N THR A 69 -8.44 6.31 -6.29
CA THR A 69 -8.81 6.86 -4.98
C THR A 69 -8.64 8.39 -4.97
N MET A 70 -7.49 8.88 -5.44
CA MET A 70 -7.20 10.32 -5.47
C MET A 70 -7.98 11.05 -6.57
N ALA A 71 -8.36 10.35 -7.64
CA ALA A 71 -9.26 10.88 -8.65
C ALA A 71 -10.73 10.93 -8.21
N GLY A 72 -11.10 10.23 -7.12
CA GLY A 72 -12.49 10.06 -6.72
C GLY A 72 -13.32 9.30 -7.77
N SER A 73 -12.67 8.56 -8.66
CA SER A 73 -13.32 7.88 -9.79
C SER A 73 -12.52 6.67 -10.25
N ASN A 74 -13.23 5.59 -10.58
CA ASN A 74 -12.67 4.40 -11.21
C ASN A 74 -12.90 4.37 -12.75
N LYS A 75 -13.31 5.48 -13.35
CA LYS A 75 -13.45 5.59 -14.81
C LYS A 75 -12.09 5.71 -15.46
N PHE A 76 -11.75 4.78 -16.35
CA PHE A 76 -10.50 4.78 -17.13
C PHE A 76 -10.61 5.50 -18.48
N PHE A 77 -11.83 5.64 -18.99
CA PHE A 77 -12.14 6.27 -20.27
C PHE A 77 -13.30 7.25 -20.13
N ASN A 78 -13.22 8.34 -20.88
CA ASN A 78 -14.32 9.25 -21.13
C ASN A 78 -15.30 8.63 -22.15
N ASP A 79 -16.48 9.21 -22.29
CA ASP A 79 -17.52 8.72 -23.20
C ASP A 79 -17.10 8.77 -24.68
N ASP A 80 -16.14 9.63 -25.02
CA ASP A 80 -15.53 9.74 -26.36
C ASP A 80 -14.41 8.72 -26.61
N GLY A 81 -14.13 7.84 -25.64
CA GLY A 81 -13.10 6.81 -25.71
C GLY A 81 -11.69 7.29 -25.35
N THR A 82 -11.49 8.56 -25.00
CA THR A 82 -10.19 9.06 -24.54
C THR A 82 -9.88 8.62 -23.11
N SER A 83 -8.60 8.48 -22.76
CA SER A 83 -8.19 8.03 -21.42
C SER A 83 -8.32 9.13 -20.37
N THR A 84 -8.70 8.76 -19.15
CA THR A 84 -8.74 9.65 -17.98
C THR A 84 -7.42 9.70 -17.20
N MET A 85 -6.45 8.85 -17.54
CA MET A 85 -5.21 8.64 -16.77
C MET A 85 -4.33 9.88 -16.64
N ASN A 86 -4.49 10.87 -17.52
CA ASN A 86 -3.79 12.15 -17.49
C ASN A 86 -4.61 13.29 -16.86
N SER A 87 -5.76 13.00 -16.26
CA SER A 87 -6.52 14.00 -15.50
C SER A 87 -5.84 14.31 -14.17
N GLU A 88 -6.16 15.48 -13.60
CA GLU A 88 -5.52 15.99 -12.38
C GLU A 88 -5.53 14.99 -11.22
N GLY A 89 -6.69 14.35 -10.97
CA GLY A 89 -6.85 13.40 -9.89
C GLY A 89 -6.00 12.13 -10.05
N TRP A 90 -5.94 11.59 -11.27
CA TRP A 90 -5.10 10.43 -11.58
C TRP A 90 -3.61 10.77 -11.49
N ILE A 91 -3.19 11.93 -12.02
CA ILE A 91 -1.82 12.44 -11.88
C ILE A 91 -1.45 12.59 -10.41
N LYS A 92 -2.35 13.16 -9.59
CA LYS A 92 -2.14 13.36 -8.15
C LYS A 92 -1.90 12.03 -7.44
N GLY A 93 -2.71 11.00 -7.71
CA GLY A 93 -2.54 9.69 -7.07
C GLY A 93 -1.28 8.95 -7.51
N LEU A 94 -0.94 8.96 -8.80
CA LEU A 94 0.30 8.35 -9.28
C LEU A 94 1.53 9.09 -8.74
N THR A 95 1.49 10.42 -8.71
CA THR A 95 2.55 11.25 -8.13
C THR A 95 2.72 10.96 -6.63
N TRP A 96 1.62 10.79 -5.90
CA TRP A 96 1.66 10.45 -4.47
C TRP A 96 2.42 9.15 -4.20
N VAL A 97 2.20 8.09 -5.00
CA VAL A 97 2.94 6.83 -4.86
C VAL A 97 4.42 7.01 -5.15
N VAL A 98 4.76 7.75 -6.22
CA VAL A 98 6.15 8.05 -6.59
C VAL A 98 6.84 8.88 -5.51
N ASP A 99 6.12 9.83 -4.89
CA ASP A 99 6.65 10.69 -3.85
C ASP A 99 6.92 9.95 -2.54
N LEU A 100 6.11 8.96 -2.17
CA LEU A 100 6.43 8.07 -1.04
C LEU A 100 7.82 7.44 -1.23
N TYR A 101 8.09 6.90 -2.42
CA TYR A 101 9.38 6.32 -2.72
C TYR A 101 10.50 7.37 -2.70
N LYS A 102 10.32 8.49 -3.41
CA LYS A 102 11.34 9.56 -3.52
C LYS A 102 11.68 10.20 -2.17
N LYS A 103 10.70 10.30 -1.26
CA LYS A 103 10.89 10.80 0.12
C LYS A 103 11.55 9.79 1.05
N GLY A 104 11.87 8.58 0.59
CA GLY A 104 12.47 7.53 1.41
C GLY A 104 11.49 6.88 2.39
N LEU A 105 10.19 6.95 2.08
CA LEU A 105 9.12 6.36 2.92
C LEU A 105 8.87 4.88 2.57
N ALA A 106 9.55 4.38 1.55
CA ALA A 106 9.61 2.98 1.17
C ALA A 106 11.08 2.53 1.02
N PRO A 107 11.38 1.23 1.20
CA PRO A 107 12.72 0.68 1.00
C PRO A 107 13.26 1.00 -0.39
N LYS A 108 14.55 1.35 -0.54
CA LYS A 108 15.12 1.70 -1.86
C LYS A 108 14.97 0.58 -2.90
N ASP A 109 15.12 -0.66 -2.47
CA ASP A 109 14.99 -1.84 -3.33
C ASP A 109 13.52 -2.20 -3.67
N SER A 110 12.54 -1.52 -3.06
CA SER A 110 11.11 -1.79 -3.29
C SER A 110 10.65 -1.59 -4.74
N VAL A 111 11.44 -0.87 -5.55
CA VAL A 111 11.25 -0.77 -7.01
C VAL A 111 11.32 -2.13 -7.72
N ASN A 112 12.00 -3.11 -7.12
CA ASN A 112 12.14 -4.46 -7.67
C ASN A 112 11.19 -5.47 -7.02
N TRP A 113 10.46 -5.07 -5.97
CA TRP A 113 9.68 -5.99 -5.14
C TRP A 113 8.35 -6.39 -5.79
N GLY A 114 8.08 -7.70 -5.81
CA GLY A 114 6.79 -8.29 -6.13
C GLY A 114 5.99 -8.60 -4.86
N PHE A 115 5.03 -9.52 -4.98
CA PHE A 115 4.14 -9.91 -3.87
C PHE A 115 4.91 -10.51 -2.70
N ASN A 116 5.83 -11.44 -2.96
CA ASN A 116 6.53 -12.16 -1.89
C ASN A 116 7.42 -11.20 -1.09
N GLU A 117 8.10 -10.27 -1.77
CA GLU A 117 9.05 -9.35 -1.14
C GLU A 117 8.35 -8.30 -0.28
N ILE A 118 7.21 -7.74 -0.71
CA ILE A 118 6.45 -6.78 0.12
C ILE A 118 5.83 -7.47 1.34
N VAL A 119 5.33 -8.70 1.20
CA VAL A 119 4.77 -9.48 2.32
C VAL A 119 5.88 -9.83 3.30
N ALA A 120 7.05 -10.23 2.81
CA ALA A 120 8.24 -10.45 3.63
C ALA A 120 8.74 -9.17 4.31
N GLY A 121 8.78 -8.06 3.59
CA GLY A 121 9.14 -6.76 4.14
C GLY A 121 8.26 -6.36 5.32
N PHE A 122 6.96 -6.68 5.24
CA PHE A 122 6.02 -6.44 6.32
C PHE A 122 6.27 -7.35 7.53
N TYR A 123 6.25 -8.68 7.35
CA TYR A 123 6.34 -9.60 8.49
C TYR A 123 7.74 -9.63 9.14
N THR A 124 8.80 -9.25 8.42
CA THR A 124 10.15 -9.08 9.00
C THR A 124 10.32 -7.72 9.70
N GLY A 125 9.30 -6.85 9.66
CA GLY A 125 9.34 -5.53 10.26
C GLY A 125 10.33 -4.58 9.58
N ASN A 126 10.52 -4.71 8.27
CA ASN A 126 11.26 -3.74 7.46
C ASN A 126 10.38 -2.53 7.13
N CYS A 127 9.09 -2.78 6.85
CA CYS A 127 8.11 -1.74 6.58
C CYS A 127 6.81 -1.96 7.39
N ALA A 128 6.13 -0.86 7.73
CA ALA A 128 5.05 -0.89 8.71
C ALA A 128 3.64 -1.01 8.14
N MET A 129 3.42 -0.62 6.89
CA MET A 129 2.10 -0.68 6.23
C MET A 129 2.19 -1.44 4.91
N LEU A 130 1.22 -2.32 4.68
CA LEU A 130 1.10 -3.15 3.49
C LEU A 130 -0.36 -3.14 3.02
N ASP A 131 -0.63 -2.62 1.82
CA ASP A 131 -1.93 -2.78 1.17
C ASP A 131 -1.91 -4.07 0.35
N GLN A 132 -2.66 -5.11 0.70
CA GLN A 132 -2.77 -6.34 -0.09
C GLN A 132 -4.13 -7.01 0.11
N ASP A 133 -4.37 -8.00 -0.74
CA ASP A 133 -5.47 -8.95 -0.66
C ASP A 133 -5.31 -9.98 0.48
N PRO A 134 -6.36 -10.76 0.80
CA PRO A 134 -6.36 -11.68 1.94
C PRO A 134 -5.30 -12.79 1.85
N ASP A 135 -4.78 -13.09 0.66
CA ASP A 135 -3.71 -14.06 0.46
C ASP A 135 -2.45 -13.71 1.28
N ALA A 136 -2.18 -12.41 1.50
CA ALA A 136 -1.09 -11.97 2.35
C ALA A 136 -1.26 -12.41 3.81
N LEU A 137 -2.50 -12.54 4.30
CA LEU A 137 -2.79 -12.91 5.69
C LEU A 137 -2.25 -14.28 6.06
N ILE A 138 -2.19 -15.23 5.11
CA ILE A 138 -1.69 -16.58 5.35
C ILE A 138 -0.24 -16.51 5.86
N ALA A 139 0.64 -15.87 5.08
CA ALA A 139 2.05 -15.73 5.46
C ALA A 139 2.24 -14.82 6.69
N ILE A 140 1.44 -13.77 6.83
CA ILE A 140 1.50 -12.87 7.99
C ILE A 140 1.14 -13.62 9.28
N ALA A 141 0.04 -14.40 9.28
CA ALA A 141 -0.40 -15.17 10.45
C ALA A 141 0.55 -16.32 10.80
N GLU A 142 1.26 -16.89 9.83
CA GLU A 142 2.30 -17.90 10.08
C GLU A 142 3.58 -17.30 10.69
N ARG A 143 3.91 -16.03 10.37
CA ARG A 143 5.21 -15.42 10.71
C ARG A 143 5.13 -14.35 11.80
N MET A 144 3.95 -13.82 12.10
CA MET A 144 3.72 -12.81 13.13
C MET A 144 2.69 -13.31 14.14
N LYS A 145 2.82 -12.84 15.38
CA LYS A 145 1.77 -13.07 16.38
C LYS A 145 0.54 -12.21 16.05
N PRO A 146 -0.70 -12.69 16.27
CA PRO A 146 -1.92 -11.92 16.00
C PRO A 146 -1.97 -10.55 16.71
N GLU A 147 -1.34 -10.43 17.88
CA GLU A 147 -1.23 -9.16 18.62
C GLU A 147 -0.25 -8.15 18.00
N ASP A 148 0.66 -8.59 17.12
CA ASP A 148 1.73 -7.76 16.53
C ASP A 148 1.30 -7.04 15.24
N TYR A 149 0.18 -7.42 14.64
CA TYR A 149 -0.36 -6.78 13.45
C TYR A 149 -1.86 -6.46 13.58
N GLY A 150 -2.36 -5.58 12.72
CA GLY A 150 -3.79 -5.36 12.55
C GLY A 150 -4.15 -5.22 11.08
N VAL A 151 -5.46 -5.27 10.80
CA VAL A 151 -6.03 -5.14 9.47
C VAL A 151 -7.14 -4.09 9.54
N THR A 152 -7.15 -3.15 8.60
CA THR A 152 -8.21 -2.14 8.46
C THR A 152 -8.55 -1.93 6.98
N THR A 153 -9.73 -1.38 6.73
CA THR A 153 -10.21 -0.96 5.41
C THR A 153 -10.37 0.55 5.35
#